data_AF-A0A117IU31-F1
#
_entry.id   AF-A0A117IU31-F1
#
_cell.length_a   1.000
_cell.length_b   1.000
_cell.length_c   1.000
_cell.angle_alpha   90.00
_cell.angle_beta   90.00
_cell.angle_gamma   90.00
#
_symmetry.space_group_name_H-M   'P 1'
#
loop_
_entity.id
_entity.type
_entity.pdbx_description
1 polymer ?
#
loop_
_entity_poly.entity_id
_entity_poly.type
_entity_poly.pdbx_seq_one_letter_code
_entity_poly.pdbx_strand_id
1 'polypeptide(L)'
;MPKRSIEIDDEVFAFLQSRSEPLVDTPNDVLRRLLLTDSGLPAKSGEERRPGDLMPFITAGLLEAGDKLVHVQPRRGLTHEATVTADGWLEIEDGRAFSKPSPALKAQTGVDINGYGKYVLKKNPEVRLQDLREQLRGGA
;
A
#
# COMPACT_ATOMS: atom_id res chain seq x y z
N MET A 1 13.95 5.33 -14.75
CA MET A 1 15.42 5.41 -14.60
C MET A 1 16.08 4.62 -15.71
N PRO A 2 17.22 5.06 -16.27
CA PRO A 2 17.95 4.28 -17.28
C PRO A 2 18.44 2.96 -16.68
N LYS A 3 18.19 1.84 -17.38
CA LYS A 3 18.70 0.52 -16.99
C LYS A 3 20.11 0.33 -17.54
N ARG A 4 20.97 -0.28 -16.75
CA ARG A 4 22.32 -0.69 -17.15
C ARG A 4 22.49 -2.17 -16.85
N SER A 5 23.29 -2.85 -17.66
CA SER A 5 23.63 -4.26 -17.45
C SER A 5 24.91 -4.37 -16.64
N ILE A 6 24.94 -5.33 -15.73
CA ILE A 6 26.12 -5.76 -14.99
C ILE A 6 26.20 -7.28 -15.08
N GLU A 7 27.41 -7.83 -15.06
CA GLU A 7 27.65 -9.28 -15.02
C GLU A 7 28.08 -9.68 -13.62
N ILE A 8 27.54 -10.80 -13.14
CA ILE A 8 27.82 -11.40 -11.84
C ILE A 8 28.01 -12.90 -12.04
N ASP A 9 28.78 -13.55 -11.19
CA ASP A 9 28.95 -14.99 -11.22
C ASP A 9 27.74 -15.74 -10.62
N ASP A 10 27.74 -17.07 -10.75
CA ASP A 10 26.67 -17.94 -10.29
C ASP A 10 26.52 -17.92 -8.76
N GLU A 11 27.61 -17.74 -8.02
CA GLU A 11 27.61 -17.68 -6.56
C GLU A 11 26.87 -16.43 -6.07
N VAL A 12 27.21 -15.27 -6.65
CA VAL A 12 26.54 -14.00 -6.37
C VAL A 12 25.09 -14.03 -6.82
N PHE A 13 24.79 -14.65 -7.98
CA PHE A 13 23.42 -14.82 -8.44
C PHE A 13 22.58 -15.66 -7.46
N ALA A 14 23.09 -16.81 -7.03
CA ALA A 14 22.42 -17.67 -6.05
C ALA A 14 22.23 -16.95 -4.70
N PHE A 15 23.22 -16.17 -4.28
CA PHE A 15 23.11 -15.35 -3.07
C PHE A 15 21.98 -14.33 -3.17
N LEU A 16 21.90 -13.57 -4.27
CA LEU A 16 20.81 -12.61 -4.49
C LEU A 16 19.45 -13.32 -4.51
N GLN A 17 19.35 -14.47 -5.17
CA GLN A 17 18.13 -15.28 -5.24
C GLN A 17 17.67 -15.75 -3.85
N SER A 18 18.61 -16.20 -3.00
CA SER A 18 18.30 -16.65 -1.64
C SER A 18 17.73 -15.55 -0.73
N ARG A 19 18.01 -14.29 -1.05
CA ARG A 19 17.55 -13.10 -0.32
C ARG A 19 16.27 -12.50 -0.89
N SER A 20 15.80 -12.99 -2.04
CA SER A 20 14.62 -12.47 -2.74
C SER A 20 13.34 -13.13 -2.22
N GLU A 21 12.27 -12.37 -2.04
CA GLU A 21 10.92 -12.95 -1.95
C GLU A 21 10.42 -13.33 -3.35
N PRO A 22 10.06 -14.60 -3.60
CA PRO A 22 9.61 -15.03 -4.92
C PRO A 22 8.41 -14.22 -5.43
N LEU A 23 8.51 -13.72 -6.67
CA LEU A 23 7.47 -12.93 -7.36
C LEU A 23 7.19 -11.53 -6.78
N VAL A 24 7.91 -11.12 -5.74
CA VAL A 24 7.75 -9.82 -5.08
C VAL A 24 8.97 -8.94 -5.32
N ASP A 25 10.17 -9.50 -5.15
CA ASP A 25 11.42 -8.74 -5.25
C ASP A 25 12.05 -8.86 -6.64
N THR A 26 12.50 -7.74 -7.19
CA THR A 26 13.43 -7.75 -8.32
C THR A 26 14.89 -7.80 -7.82
N PRO A 27 15.86 -8.25 -8.63
CA PRO A 27 17.27 -8.20 -8.26
C PRO A 27 17.74 -6.79 -7.84
N ASN A 28 17.18 -5.73 -8.44
CA ASN A 28 17.49 -4.35 -8.05
C ASN A 28 16.99 -4.01 -6.65
N ASP A 29 15.87 -4.59 -6.20
CA ASP A 29 15.32 -4.33 -4.87
C ASP A 29 16.17 -5.01 -3.79
N VAL A 30 16.61 -6.24 -4.07
CA VAL A 30 17.59 -6.94 -3.22
C VAL A 30 18.90 -6.18 -3.13
N LEU A 31 19.44 -5.73 -4.27
CA LEU A 31 20.69 -4.95 -4.29
C LEU A 31 20.58 -3.62 -3.55
N ARG A 32 19.47 -2.88 -3.72
CA ARG A 32 19.25 -1.62 -2.98
C ARG A 32 19.17 -1.88 -1.48
N ARG A 33 18.46 -2.92 -1.07
CA ARG A 33 18.34 -3.28 0.35
C ARG A 33 19.69 -3.63 0.96
N LEU A 34 20.48 -4.46 0.28
CA LEU A 34 21.76 -4.94 0.81
C LEU A 34 22.88 -3.88 0.78
N LEU A 35 22.91 -3.01 -0.24
CA LEU A 35 24.04 -2.10 -0.46
C LEU A 35 23.76 -0.66 -0.04
N LEU A 36 22.50 -0.22 -0.03
CA LEU A 36 22.15 1.18 0.17
C LEU A 36 21.43 1.46 1.50
N THR A 37 20.93 0.43 2.20
CA THR A 37 20.22 0.61 3.49
C THR A 37 21.17 0.95 4.64
N ASP A 38 22.42 0.45 4.62
CA ASP A 38 23.45 0.79 5.63
C ASP A 38 24.13 2.14 5.36
N SER A 39 23.85 2.78 4.23
CA SER A 39 24.46 4.07 3.86
C SER A 39 23.77 5.28 4.47
N GLY A 40 22.77 5.10 5.35
CA GLY A 40 21.99 6.20 5.94
C GLY A 40 21.19 7.02 4.92
N LEU A 41 21.11 6.57 3.68
CA LEU A 41 20.25 7.15 2.66
C LEU A 41 18.87 6.50 2.83
N PRO A 42 17.80 7.30 3.04
CA PRO A 42 16.47 6.75 3.22
C PRO A 42 16.16 5.84 2.03
N ALA A 43 15.77 4.61 2.34
CA ALA A 43 15.36 3.60 1.37
C ALA A 43 14.46 4.29 0.35
N LYS A 44 14.93 4.41 -0.90
CA LYS A 44 14.15 4.99 -1.99
C LYS A 44 13.05 3.98 -2.36
N SER A 45 11.99 3.93 -1.55
CA SER A 45 10.62 3.62 -1.95
C SER A 45 10.15 4.70 -2.94
N GLY A 46 10.80 4.73 -4.11
CA GLY A 46 10.73 5.84 -5.04
C GLY A 46 11.05 5.44 -6.48
N GLU A 47 10.56 4.28 -6.93
CA GLU A 47 9.79 4.40 -8.15
C GLU A 47 8.52 5.11 -7.72
N GLU A 48 8.22 6.27 -8.32
CA GLU A 48 6.96 6.99 -8.14
C GLU A 48 5.82 5.98 -8.29
N ARG A 49 5.37 5.41 -7.17
CA ARG A 49 4.19 4.56 -7.16
C ARG A 49 3.10 5.47 -7.67
N ARG A 50 2.47 5.05 -8.76
CA ARG A 50 1.35 5.80 -9.32
C ARG A 50 0.42 6.16 -8.16
N PRO A 51 -0.05 7.42 -8.09
CA PRO A 51 -1.00 7.86 -7.09
C PRO A 51 -2.07 6.79 -6.87
N GLY A 52 -2.23 6.37 -5.63
CA GLY A 52 -3.28 5.42 -5.29
C GLY A 52 -4.65 6.06 -5.46
N ASP A 53 -5.69 5.22 -5.44
CA ASP A 53 -7.08 5.64 -5.61
C ASP A 53 -7.53 6.60 -4.50
N LEU A 54 -6.83 6.64 -3.34
CA LEU A 54 -7.12 7.58 -2.26
C LEU A 54 -6.41 8.94 -2.43
N MET A 55 -5.52 9.08 -3.41
CA MET A 55 -4.76 10.32 -3.57
C MET A 55 -5.64 11.55 -3.85
N PRO A 56 -6.73 11.48 -4.65
CA PRO A 56 -7.66 12.59 -4.79
C PRO A 56 -8.29 13.05 -3.46
N PHE A 57 -8.51 12.13 -2.52
CA PHE A 57 -9.11 12.43 -1.22
C PHE A 57 -8.12 13.18 -0.32
N ILE A 58 -6.84 12.79 -0.39
CA ILE A 58 -5.76 13.50 0.31
C ILE A 58 -5.59 14.91 -0.27
N THR A 59 -5.57 15.04 -1.60
CA THR A 59 -5.49 16.34 -2.27
C THR A 59 -6.68 17.24 -1.94
N ALA A 60 -7.87 16.68 -1.77
CA ALA A 60 -9.08 17.40 -1.36
C ALA A 60 -9.13 17.73 0.15
N GLY A 61 -8.15 17.28 0.95
CA GLY A 61 -8.13 17.47 2.41
C GLY A 61 -9.18 16.66 3.15
N LEU A 62 -9.76 15.63 2.51
CA LEU A 62 -10.76 14.73 3.11
C LEU A 62 -10.09 13.58 3.89
N LEU A 63 -8.86 13.23 3.52
CA LEU A 63 -8.03 12.21 4.17
C LEU A 63 -6.63 12.74 4.40
N GLU A 64 -5.97 12.26 5.44
CA GLU A 64 -4.56 12.54 5.71
C GLU A 64 -3.71 11.28 5.60
N ALA A 65 -2.43 11.47 5.23
CA ALA A 65 -1.45 10.41 5.35
C ALA A 65 -1.32 9.97 6.82
N GLY A 66 -1.40 8.68 7.06
CA GLY A 66 -1.44 8.07 8.40
C GLY A 66 -2.86 7.84 8.94
N ASP A 67 -3.90 8.27 8.24
CA ASP A 67 -5.27 7.95 8.65
C ASP A 67 -5.53 6.46 8.65
N LYS A 68 -6.20 5.98 9.70
CA LYS A 68 -6.58 4.58 9.81
C LYS A 68 -8.00 4.38 9.33
N LEU A 69 -8.17 3.43 8.42
CA LEU A 69 -9.44 2.87 8.00
C LEU A 69 -9.68 1.55 8.69
N VAL A 70 -10.92 1.33 9.11
CA VAL A 70 -11.34 0.13 9.83
C VAL A 70 -12.51 -0.50 9.11
N HIS A 71 -12.52 -1.82 9.04
CA HIS A 71 -13.67 -2.60 8.61
C HIS A 71 -14.01 -3.63 9.67
N VAL A 72 -15.24 -3.56 10.20
CA VAL A 72 -15.74 -4.51 11.20
C VAL A 72 -16.65 -5.54 10.52
N GLN A 73 -16.46 -6.81 10.84
CA GLN A 73 -17.31 -7.93 10.46
C GLN A 73 -18.02 -8.51 11.69
N PRO A 74 -19.19 -7.96 12.11
CA PRO A 74 -19.83 -8.35 13.37
C PRO A 74 -20.17 -9.84 13.45
N ARG A 75 -20.58 -10.44 12.33
CA ARG A 75 -20.92 -11.87 12.25
C ARG A 75 -19.73 -12.81 12.42
N ARG A 76 -18.51 -12.33 12.21
CA ARG A 76 -17.26 -13.07 12.38
C ARG A 76 -16.42 -12.60 13.57
N GLY A 77 -16.80 -11.49 14.21
CA GLY A 77 -16.01 -10.86 15.27
C GLY A 77 -14.66 -10.32 14.83
N LEU A 78 -14.44 -10.13 13.52
CA LEU A 78 -13.16 -9.66 12.96
C LEU A 78 -13.19 -8.16 12.72
N THR A 79 -12.09 -7.48 13.06
CA THR A 79 -11.86 -6.07 12.74
C THR A 79 -10.58 -6.00 11.94
N HIS A 80 -10.65 -5.39 10.76
CA HIS A 80 -9.52 -5.22 9.87
C HIS A 80 -9.12 -3.75 9.82
N GLU A 81 -7.86 -3.45 10.08
CA GLU A 81 -7.32 -2.09 10.02
C GLU A 81 -6.42 -1.91 8.79
N ALA A 82 -6.51 -0.75 8.15
CA ALA A 82 -5.63 -0.33 7.07
C ALA A 82 -5.20 1.12 7.30
N THR A 83 -3.97 1.47 6.96
CA THR A 83 -3.40 2.80 7.10
C THR A 83 -3.26 3.45 5.73
N VAL A 84 -3.71 4.69 5.62
CA VAL A 84 -3.55 5.50 4.41
C VAL A 84 -2.11 6.00 4.35
N THR A 85 -1.43 5.73 3.25
CA THR A 85 -0.06 6.21 2.97
C THR A 85 -0.11 7.59 2.32
N ALA A 86 1.01 8.33 2.35
CA ALA A 86 1.09 9.67 1.76
C ALA A 86 0.88 9.70 0.24
N ASP A 87 1.15 8.57 -0.40
CA ASP A 87 1.02 8.29 -1.83
C ASP A 87 -0.42 7.86 -2.23
N GLY A 88 -1.37 7.86 -1.29
CA GLY A 88 -2.78 7.53 -1.51
C GLY A 88 -3.06 6.04 -1.62
N TRP A 89 -2.13 5.20 -1.15
CA TRP A 89 -2.29 3.74 -1.05
C TRP A 89 -2.78 3.35 0.34
N LEU A 90 -3.27 2.12 0.46
CA LEU A 90 -3.67 1.51 1.73
C LEU A 90 -2.71 0.41 2.13
N GLU A 91 -2.08 0.58 3.29
CA GLU A 91 -1.25 -0.42 3.92
C GLU A 91 -2.08 -1.20 4.94
N ILE A 92 -2.23 -2.51 4.75
CA ILE A 92 -2.95 -3.38 5.69
C ILE A 92 -2.01 -3.84 6.81
N GLU A 93 -2.58 -4.33 7.92
CA GLU A 93 -1.80 -4.83 9.08
C GLU A 93 -0.73 -5.88 8.74
N ASP A 94 -0.92 -6.67 7.68
CA ASP A 94 0.08 -7.61 7.15
C ASP A 94 1.32 -6.93 6.51
N GLY A 95 1.39 -5.59 6.48
CA GLY A 95 2.48 -4.82 5.85
C GLY A 95 2.38 -4.70 4.32
N ARG A 96 1.31 -5.25 3.71
CA ARG A 96 1.08 -5.15 2.26
C ARG A 96 0.41 -3.81 1.93
N ALA A 97 0.91 -3.11 0.91
CA ALA A 97 0.33 -1.87 0.42
C ALA A 97 -0.43 -2.08 -0.90
N PHE A 98 -1.63 -1.50 -1.00
CA PHE A 98 -2.51 -1.61 -2.16
C PHE A 98 -2.93 -0.23 -2.67
N SER A 99 -2.87 -0.03 -3.98
CA SER A 99 -3.29 1.22 -4.59
C SER A 99 -4.81 1.43 -4.55
N LYS A 100 -5.61 0.39 -4.26
CA LYS A 100 -7.08 0.44 -4.27
C LYS A 100 -7.66 -0.17 -2.98
N PRO A 101 -8.78 0.37 -2.45
CA PRO A 101 -9.44 -0.18 -1.26
C PRO A 101 -10.01 -1.58 -1.42
N SER A 102 -10.63 -1.92 -2.55
CA SER A 102 -11.24 -3.26 -2.71
C SER A 102 -10.22 -4.41 -2.69
N PRO A 103 -9.07 -4.33 -3.41
CA PRO A 103 -7.99 -5.31 -3.26
C PRO A 103 -7.43 -5.42 -1.84
N ALA A 104 -7.29 -4.29 -1.13
CA ALA A 104 -6.84 -4.28 0.27
C ALA A 104 -7.81 -5.08 1.15
N LEU A 105 -9.11 -4.82 1.01
CA LEU A 105 -10.13 -5.51 1.81
C LEU A 105 -10.25 -6.99 1.43
N LYS A 106 -10.11 -7.32 0.15
CA LYS A 106 -10.06 -8.71 -0.33
C LYS A 106 -8.86 -9.46 0.26
N ALA A 107 -7.70 -8.81 0.37
CA ALA A 107 -6.52 -9.41 0.99
C ALA A 107 -6.72 -9.67 2.49
N GLN A 108 -7.45 -8.80 3.20
CA GLN A 108 -7.73 -8.95 4.63
C GLN A 108 -8.86 -9.95 4.94
N THR A 109 -9.90 -9.96 4.12
CA THR A 109 -11.13 -10.74 4.39
C THR A 109 -11.16 -12.07 3.64
N GLY A 110 -10.32 -12.24 2.63
CA GLY A 110 -10.31 -13.38 1.71
C GLY A 110 -11.48 -13.41 0.72
N VAL A 111 -12.36 -12.40 0.74
CA VAL A 111 -13.59 -12.35 -0.06
C VAL A 111 -13.61 -11.08 -0.90
N ASP A 112 -14.18 -11.16 -2.10
CA ASP A 112 -14.36 -9.98 -2.95
C ASP A 112 -15.47 -9.08 -2.40
N ILE A 113 -15.07 -7.98 -1.79
CA ILE A 113 -15.97 -7.03 -1.11
C ILE A 113 -15.65 -5.62 -1.61
N ASN A 114 -16.70 -4.82 -1.82
CA ASN A 114 -16.54 -3.41 -2.16
C ASN A 114 -15.87 -2.64 -1.01
N GLY A 115 -14.57 -2.33 -1.16
CA GLY A 115 -13.78 -1.65 -0.13
C GLY A 115 -14.27 -0.24 0.21
N TYR A 116 -14.76 0.51 -0.79
CA TYR A 116 -15.24 1.88 -0.60
C TYR A 116 -16.45 1.96 0.35
N GLY A 117 -17.40 1.03 0.21
CA GLY A 117 -18.61 1.04 1.04
C GLY A 117 -18.44 0.41 2.42
N LYS A 118 -17.27 -0.17 2.72
CA LYS A 118 -17.04 -1.03 3.89
C LYS A 118 -15.94 -0.54 4.82
N TYR A 119 -14.99 0.22 4.32
CA TYR A 119 -14.04 0.94 5.16
C TYR A 119 -14.67 2.20 5.75
N VAL A 120 -14.51 2.37 7.05
CA VAL A 120 -14.84 3.58 7.81
C VAL A 120 -13.57 4.18 8.39
N LEU A 121 -13.54 5.50 8.57
CA LEU A 121 -12.43 6.16 9.24
C LEU A 121 -12.39 5.80 10.73
N LYS A 122 -11.21 5.46 11.27
CA LYS A 122 -11.04 5.24 12.72
C LYS A 122 -11.28 6.51 13.51
N LYS A 123 -10.84 7.66 12.97
CA LYS A 123 -11.10 9.00 13.54
C LYS A 123 -12.59 9.32 13.55
N ASN A 124 -13.34 8.86 12.55
CA ASN A 124 -14.78 9.09 12.44
C ASN A 124 -15.49 7.86 11.83
N PRO A 125 -15.96 6.91 12.66
CA PRO A 125 -16.54 5.66 12.19
C PRO A 125 -17.89 5.82 11.47
N GLU A 126 -18.50 7.01 11.53
CA GLU A 126 -19.71 7.33 10.77
C GLU A 126 -19.41 7.64 9.31
N VAL A 127 -18.18 8.04 8.98
CA VAL A 127 -17.78 8.43 7.62
C VAL A 127 -17.13 7.26 6.89
N ARG A 128 -17.76 6.84 5.79
CA ARG A 128 -17.23 5.80 4.91
C ARG A 128 -16.40 6.43 3.79
N LEU A 129 -15.48 5.63 3.24
CA LEU A 129 -14.78 6.02 2.01
C LEU A 129 -15.75 6.33 0.86
N GLN A 130 -16.90 5.65 0.81
CA GLN A 130 -17.94 5.93 -0.18
C GLN A 130 -18.52 7.34 -0.03
N ASP A 131 -18.79 7.78 1.20
CA ASP A 131 -19.37 9.10 1.46
C ASP A 131 -18.37 10.20 1.04
N LEU A 132 -17.09 10.01 1.36
CA LEU A 132 -16.01 10.90 0.90
C LEU A 132 -15.92 10.95 -0.62
N ARG A 133 -16.19 9.83 -1.30
CA ARG A 133 -16.13 9.74 -2.76
C ARG A 133 -17.29 10.47 -3.41
N GLU A 134 -18.47 10.39 -2.80
CA GLU A 134 -19.65 11.14 -3.22
C GLU A 134 -19.44 12.64 -2.99
N GLN A 135 -18.85 13.03 -1.86
CA GLN A 135 -18.46 14.42 -1.57
C GLN A 135 -17.45 14.97 -2.59
N LEU A 136 -16.47 14.15 -2.99
CA LEU A 136 -15.49 14.51 -4.03
C LEU A 136 -16.12 14.65 -5.43
N ARG A 137 -17.18 13.90 -5.74
CA ARG A 137 -17.90 13.99 -7.03
C ARG A 137 -18.94 15.11 -7.06
N GLY A 138 -19.57 15.43 -5.92
CA GLY A 138 -20.61 16.44 -5.81
C GLY A 138 -20.10 17.87 -5.70
N GLY A 139 -18.78 18.06 -5.56
CA GLY A 139 -18.12 19.37 -5.48
C GLY A 139 -17.58 19.92 -6.80
N ALA A 140 -18.02 19.40 -7.95
CA ALA A 140 -17.62 19.86 -9.28
C ALA A 140 -18.65 20.81 -9.90
#